data_AF-A0AA88VFV9-F1
#
_entry.id   AF-A0AA88VFV9-F1
#
_cell.length_a   1.000
_cell.length_b   1.000
_cell.length_c   1.000
_cell.angle_alpha   90.00
_cell.angle_beta   90.00
_cell.angle_gamma   90.00
#
_symmetry.space_group_name_H-M   'P 1'
#
loop_
_entity.id
_entity.type
_entity.pdbx_description
1 polymer ?
#
loop_
_entity_poly.entity_id
_entity_poly.type
_entity_poly.pdbx_seq_one_letter_code
_entity_poly.pdbx_strand_id
1 'polypeptide(L)'
;MSSIHNSEDMLPRTTSSRTSRRTCRWTGAKPIPLVLCVVLGLLIRFAIPKPDIVSRQAWQLFAIFLTTIAGLILSPLPVGAWAFLCLTLTVITKTLPFATAFAAFTNEVIWLIVASFFFSRGFVKTGLGDRIAMYFVRWLGKSTLGLSYGLVLGEAVICPAMPSSTARAGGIFLPIIKSLSSSAGSQPKDDSARKLGAYLVQSQLQVSIIYYLSVQI
;
A
#
# COMPACT_ATOMS: atom_id res chain seq x y z
N MET A 1 -54.86 -54.84 -10.79
CA MET A 1 -55.68 -53.75 -11.36
C MET A 1 -55.15 -52.45 -10.80
N SER A 2 -54.32 -51.75 -11.57
CA SER A 2 -54.74 -50.63 -12.45
C SER A 2 -55.03 -49.39 -11.60
N SER A 3 -54.61 -48.18 -11.90
CA SER A 3 -53.89 -47.58 -13.02
C SER A 3 -53.64 -46.15 -12.56
N ILE A 4 -52.44 -45.61 -12.77
CA ILE A 4 -52.18 -44.51 -13.72
C ILE A 4 -52.63 -43.12 -13.25
N HIS A 5 -51.67 -42.19 -13.37
CA HIS A 5 -51.78 -40.73 -13.44
C HIS A 5 -52.34 -39.97 -12.23
N ASN A 6 -51.45 -39.18 -11.61
CA ASN A 6 -51.54 -37.77 -11.97
C ASN A 6 -50.13 -37.20 -12.20
N SER A 7 -49.83 -36.98 -13.47
CA SER A 7 -48.61 -36.35 -13.96
C SER A 7 -48.92 -34.89 -14.29
N GLU A 8 -49.28 -34.09 -13.29
CA GLU A 8 -49.59 -32.67 -13.48
C GLU A 8 -49.10 -31.82 -12.30
N ASP A 9 -47.78 -31.78 -12.09
CA ASP A 9 -47.12 -30.65 -11.45
C ASP A 9 -45.67 -30.54 -11.95
N MET A 10 -45.53 -30.61 -13.29
CA MET A 10 -44.33 -30.22 -14.01
C MET A 10 -44.56 -28.85 -14.65
N LEU A 11 -44.94 -27.86 -13.82
CA LEU A 11 -44.76 -26.47 -14.20
C LEU A 11 -43.35 -26.05 -13.80
N PRO A 12 -42.49 -25.61 -14.74
CA PRO A 12 -41.22 -25.03 -14.38
C PRO A 12 -41.52 -23.85 -13.46
N ARG A 13 -41.08 -23.92 -12.20
CA ARG A 13 -41.03 -22.73 -11.34
C ARG A 13 -40.19 -21.74 -12.11
N THR A 14 -40.85 -20.76 -12.74
CA THR A 14 -40.20 -19.62 -13.33
C THR A 14 -39.42 -18.98 -12.21
N THR A 15 -38.13 -19.27 -12.15
CA THR A 15 -37.16 -18.60 -11.31
C THR A 15 -37.25 -17.14 -11.70
N SER A 16 -37.99 -16.36 -10.93
CA SER A 16 -38.00 -14.91 -11.08
C SER A 16 -36.54 -14.49 -10.93
N SER A 17 -35.90 -14.17 -12.05
CA SER A 17 -34.58 -13.57 -12.06
C SER A 17 -34.76 -12.24 -11.36
N ARG A 18 -34.47 -12.21 -10.05
CA ARG A 18 -34.29 -10.97 -9.31
C ARG A 18 -33.17 -10.24 -10.02
N THR A 19 -33.53 -9.34 -10.93
CA THR A 19 -32.63 -8.36 -11.50
C THR A 19 -32.10 -7.55 -10.33
N SER A 20 -30.95 -7.96 -9.82
CA SER A 20 -30.15 -7.16 -8.90
C SER A 20 -29.91 -5.86 -9.63
N ARG A 21 -30.64 -4.80 -9.24
CA ARG A 21 -30.34 -3.45 -9.67
C ARG A 21 -28.93 -3.19 -9.18
N ARG A 22 -27.95 -3.34 -10.08
CA ARG A 22 -26.62 -2.78 -9.87
C ARG A 22 -26.82 -1.28 -9.76
N THR A 23 -26.99 -0.79 -8.54
CA THR A 23 -26.72 0.61 -8.27
C THR A 23 -25.28 0.81 -8.72
N CYS A 24 -25.06 1.63 -9.74
CA CYS A 24 -23.75 2.26 -9.93
C CYS A 24 -23.50 3.08 -8.67
N ARG A 25 -23.03 2.41 -7.61
CA ARG A 25 -22.54 3.07 -6.42
C ARG A 25 -21.35 3.84 -6.92
N TRP A 26 -21.50 5.16 -6.98
CA TRP A 26 -20.47 6.07 -7.44
C TRP A 26 -19.26 5.86 -6.53
N THR A 27 -18.31 5.04 -7.00
CA THR A 27 -17.00 4.82 -6.37
C THR A 27 -16.09 6.00 -6.71
N GLY A 28 -16.65 7.21 -6.66
CA GLY A 28 -15.96 8.45 -6.96
C GLY A 28 -15.50 9.16 -5.70
N ALA A 29 -14.74 10.23 -5.91
CA ALA A 29 -14.12 11.07 -4.88
C ALA A 29 -15.06 11.33 -3.70
N LYS A 30 -14.57 11.23 -2.46
CA LYS A 30 -15.36 11.66 -1.31
C LYS A 30 -15.42 13.20 -1.37
N PRO A 31 -16.56 13.82 -1.73
CA PRO A 31 -16.58 15.24 -2.08
C PRO A 31 -16.30 16.13 -0.86
N ILE A 32 -16.76 15.70 0.32
CA ILE A 32 -16.58 16.42 1.59
C ILE A 32 -15.09 16.53 1.97
N PRO A 33 -14.31 15.43 2.05
CA PRO A 33 -12.85 15.51 2.24
C PRO A 33 -12.10 16.29 1.16
N LEU A 34 -12.52 16.19 -0.10
CA LEU A 34 -11.87 16.89 -1.21
C LEU A 34 -12.00 18.41 -1.07
N VAL A 35 -13.22 18.88 -0.81
CA VAL A 35 -13.49 20.30 -0.56
C VAL A 35 -12.72 20.78 0.67
N LEU A 36 -12.66 19.97 1.73
CA LEU A 36 -11.90 20.33 2.94
C LEU A 36 -10.41 20.55 2.65
N CYS A 37 -9.78 19.64 1.89
CA CYS A 37 -8.36 19.77 1.52
C CYS A 37 -8.10 21.01 0.64
N VAL A 38 -8.98 21.27 -0.34
CA VAL A 38 -8.86 22.45 -1.22
C VAL A 38 -9.06 23.76 -0.44
N VAL A 39 -10.04 23.78 0.47
CA VAL A 39 -10.30 24.92 1.36
C VAL A 39 -9.11 25.14 2.31
N LEU A 40 -8.51 24.08 2.85
CA LEU A 40 -7.32 24.18 3.70
C LEU A 40 -6.16 24.85 2.94
N GLY A 41 -5.91 24.44 1.70
CA GLY A 41 -4.86 25.03 0.86
C GLY A 41 -5.11 26.49 0.49
N LEU A 42 -6.37 26.84 0.21
CA LEU A 42 -6.79 28.22 -0.04
C LEU A 42 -6.69 29.09 1.21
N LEU A 43 -7.09 28.57 2.38
CA LEU A 43 -6.98 29.27 3.66
C LEU A 43 -5.52 29.53 4.03
N ILE A 44 -4.63 28.56 3.89
CA ILE A 44 -3.20 28.76 4.17
C ILE A 44 -2.60 29.81 3.21
N ARG A 45 -3.05 29.82 1.95
CA ARG A 45 -2.56 30.76 0.93
C ARG A 45 -3.07 32.20 1.13
N PHE A 46 -4.31 32.39 1.56
CA PHE A 46 -4.96 33.71 1.59
C PHE A 46 -5.24 34.25 2.99
N ALA A 47 -5.48 33.40 3.99
CA ALA A 47 -5.84 33.82 5.35
C ALA A 47 -4.63 33.98 6.29
N ILE A 48 -3.49 33.35 5.99
CA ILE A 48 -2.26 33.48 6.80
C ILE A 48 -1.31 34.50 6.14
N PRO A 49 -0.99 35.62 6.81
CA PRO A 49 -0.05 36.61 6.28
C PRO A 49 1.33 35.99 6.04
N LYS A 50 1.90 36.30 4.87
CA LYS A 50 3.25 35.85 4.49
C LYS A 50 4.27 36.46 5.46
N PRO A 51 5.16 35.69 6.11
CA PRO A 51 6.31 36.26 6.80
C PRO A 51 7.25 36.92 5.78
N ASP A 52 7.76 38.11 6.08
CA ASP A 52 8.51 38.95 5.13
C ASP A 52 9.77 38.29 4.56
N ILE A 53 10.37 37.39 5.33
CA ILE A 53 11.60 36.65 5.01
C ILE A 53 11.39 35.62 3.87
N VAL A 54 10.15 35.18 3.63
CA VAL A 54 9.87 34.07 2.71
C VAL A 54 9.41 34.60 1.34
N SER A 55 9.94 34.06 0.23
CA SER A 55 9.49 34.47 -1.11
C SER A 55 8.01 34.10 -1.34
N ARG A 56 7.30 34.86 -2.19
CA ARG A 56 5.88 34.58 -2.50
C ARG A 56 5.70 33.19 -3.14
N GLN A 57 6.68 32.73 -3.91
CA GLN A 57 6.69 31.39 -4.51
C GLN A 57 6.89 30.29 -3.46
N ALA A 58 7.82 30.47 -2.52
CA ALA A 58 8.05 29.50 -1.45
C ALA A 58 6.82 29.32 -0.54
N TRP A 59 6.10 30.41 -0.24
CA TRP A 59 4.85 30.34 0.52
C TRP A 59 3.75 29.56 -0.20
N GLN A 60 3.65 29.72 -1.54
CA GLN A 60 2.71 28.96 -2.35
C GLN A 60 3.07 27.47 -2.40
N LEU A 61 4.35 27.12 -2.53
CA LEU A 61 4.79 25.72 -2.46
C LEU A 61 4.45 25.09 -1.12
N PHE A 62 4.69 25.82 -0.04
CA PHE A 62 4.39 25.36 1.29
C PHE A 62 2.89 25.07 1.48
N ALA A 63 2.02 25.95 1.00
CA ALA A 63 0.57 25.74 1.04
C ALA A 63 0.13 24.50 0.24
N ILE A 64 0.69 24.30 -0.97
CA ILE A 64 0.39 23.13 -1.80
C ILE A 64 0.91 21.84 -1.13
N PHE A 65 2.10 21.90 -0.51
CA PHE A 65 2.69 20.78 0.22
C PHE A 65 1.84 20.34 1.41
N LEU A 66 1.40 21.28 2.26
CA LEU A 66 0.48 21.00 3.37
C LEU A 66 -0.86 20.43 2.89
N THR A 67 -1.39 20.98 1.80
CA THR A 67 -2.61 20.46 1.16
C THR A 67 -2.41 19.03 0.68
N THR A 68 -1.24 18.72 0.13
CA THR A 68 -0.88 17.38 -0.34
C THR A 68 -0.85 16.41 0.84
N ILE A 69 -0.18 16.76 1.96
CA ILE A 69 -0.13 15.94 3.18
C ILE A 69 -1.53 15.71 3.75
N ALA A 70 -2.33 16.77 3.88
CA ALA A 70 -3.70 16.66 4.38
C ALA A 70 -4.53 15.71 3.50
N GLY A 71 -4.40 15.79 2.18
CA GLY A 71 -5.08 14.88 1.27
C GLY A 71 -4.56 13.44 1.34
N LEU A 72 -3.30 13.19 1.67
CA LEU A 72 -2.82 11.83 1.93
C LEU A 72 -3.48 11.23 3.18
N ILE A 73 -3.65 12.02 4.24
CA ILE A 73 -4.28 11.57 5.50
C ILE A 73 -5.78 11.37 5.31
N LEU A 74 -6.48 12.35 4.72
CA LEU A 74 -7.93 12.28 4.53
C LEU A 74 -8.34 11.36 3.39
N SER A 75 -7.40 11.02 2.49
CA SER A 75 -7.61 10.17 1.33
C SER A 75 -8.91 10.50 0.57
N PRO A 76 -9.09 11.76 0.09
CA PRO A 76 -10.29 12.17 -0.64
C PRO A 76 -10.42 11.43 -1.98
N LEU A 77 -9.27 11.04 -2.53
CA LEU A 77 -9.06 10.41 -3.84
C LEU A 77 -7.96 9.33 -3.72
N PRO A 78 -7.87 8.39 -4.68
CA PRO A 78 -6.71 7.51 -4.79
C PRO A 78 -5.41 8.30 -4.80
N VAL A 79 -4.38 7.80 -4.10
CA VAL A 79 -3.10 8.51 -3.87
C VAL A 79 -2.49 9.05 -5.16
N GLY A 80 -2.47 8.25 -6.22
CA GLY A 80 -1.98 8.68 -7.53
C GLY A 80 -2.78 9.84 -8.13
N ALA A 81 -4.11 9.78 -8.09
CA ALA A 81 -4.97 10.83 -8.62
C ALA A 81 -4.81 12.15 -7.84
N TRP A 82 -4.69 12.08 -6.52
CA TRP A 82 -4.44 13.26 -5.68
C TRP A 82 -3.06 13.87 -5.96
N ALA A 83 -2.03 13.05 -6.09
CA ALA A 83 -0.68 13.50 -6.41
C ALA A 83 -0.62 14.21 -7.77
N PHE A 84 -1.26 13.65 -8.81
CA PHE A 84 -1.37 14.32 -10.11
C PHE A 84 -2.12 15.64 -10.04
N LEU A 85 -3.23 15.71 -9.28
CA LEU A 85 -3.99 16.94 -9.11
C LEU A 85 -3.16 18.04 -8.44
N CYS A 86 -2.42 17.72 -7.37
CA CYS A 86 -1.53 18.68 -6.70
C CYS A 86 -0.37 19.12 -7.60
N LEU A 87 0.18 18.19 -8.38
CA LEU A 87 1.23 18.48 -9.36
C LEU A 87 0.73 19.44 -10.44
N THR A 88 -0.44 19.16 -11.02
CA THR A 88 -1.11 20.03 -12.00
C THR A 88 -1.39 21.41 -11.42
N LEU A 89 -1.89 21.48 -10.18
CA LEU A 89 -2.10 22.77 -9.51
C LEU A 89 -0.79 23.56 -9.39
N THR A 90 0.32 22.92 -9.02
CA THR A 90 1.63 23.57 -8.88
C THR A 90 2.13 24.20 -10.19
N VAL A 91 1.89 23.52 -11.32
CA VAL A 91 2.26 24.01 -12.65
C VAL A 91 1.32 25.13 -13.10
N ILE A 92 0.01 24.98 -12.90
CA ILE A 92 -1.00 25.99 -13.27
C ILE A 92 -0.81 27.28 -12.46
N THR A 93 -0.50 27.18 -11.17
CA THR A 93 -0.22 28.35 -10.33
C THR A 93 1.13 28.99 -10.63
N LYS A 94 1.88 28.47 -11.62
CA LYS A 94 3.24 28.90 -11.99
C LYS A 94 4.19 28.96 -10.81
N THR A 95 3.98 28.06 -9.84
CA THR A 95 4.78 28.01 -8.64
C THR A 95 6.11 27.33 -8.91
N LEU A 96 6.11 26.27 -9.73
CA LEU A 96 7.32 25.64 -10.30
C LEU A 96 7.21 25.53 -11.84
N PRO A 97 8.34 25.66 -12.56
CA PRO A 97 8.37 25.33 -13.98
C PRO A 97 8.12 23.83 -14.22
N PHE A 98 7.50 23.51 -15.35
CA PHE A 98 7.10 22.15 -15.73
C PHE A 98 8.25 21.13 -15.59
N ALA A 99 9.45 21.47 -16.08
CA ALA A 99 10.62 20.61 -16.00
C ALA A 99 10.97 20.23 -14.54
N THR A 100 10.93 21.18 -13.62
CA THR A 100 11.22 20.91 -12.19
C THR A 100 10.12 20.13 -11.50
N ALA A 101 8.85 20.34 -11.90
CA ALA A 101 7.72 19.61 -11.34
C ALA A 101 7.79 18.11 -11.70
N PHE A 102 8.26 17.78 -12.90
CA PHE A 102 8.38 16.39 -13.37
C PHE A 102 9.77 15.76 -13.17
N ALA A 103 10.74 16.49 -12.61
CA ALA A 103 12.10 15.98 -12.38
C ALA A 103 12.12 14.72 -11.48
N ALA A 104 11.14 14.56 -10.60
CA ALA A 104 11.00 13.35 -9.79
C ALA A 104 10.70 12.10 -10.64
N PHE A 105 9.98 12.22 -11.76
CA PHE A 105 9.65 11.07 -12.63
C PHE A 105 10.86 10.50 -13.36
N THR A 106 11.94 11.27 -13.49
CA THR A 106 13.20 10.81 -14.09
C THR A 106 14.21 10.34 -13.03
N ASN A 107 13.82 10.25 -11.76
CA ASN A 107 14.71 9.82 -10.70
C ASN A 107 15.02 8.32 -10.82
N GLU A 108 16.31 7.98 -10.92
CA GLU A 108 16.78 6.61 -11.07
C GLU A 108 16.29 5.69 -9.94
N VAL A 109 16.24 6.17 -8.69
CA VAL A 109 15.78 5.39 -7.54
C VAL A 109 14.33 4.96 -7.70
N ILE A 110 13.46 5.83 -8.24
CA ILE A 110 12.05 5.48 -8.48
C ILE A 110 11.94 4.38 -9.54
N TRP A 111 12.74 4.47 -10.61
CA TRP A 111 12.78 3.45 -11.65
C TRP A 111 13.34 2.12 -11.15
N LEU A 112 14.34 2.14 -10.27
CA LEU A 112 14.85 0.93 -9.60
C LEU A 112 13.77 0.25 -8.75
N ILE A 113 12.95 1.03 -8.03
CA ILE A 113 11.81 0.50 -7.28
C ILE A 113 10.79 -0.18 -8.23
N VAL A 114 10.45 0.48 -9.35
CA VAL A 114 9.55 -0.08 -10.36
C VAL A 114 10.10 -1.39 -10.95
N ALA A 115 11.38 -1.43 -11.32
CA ALA A 115 12.04 -2.62 -11.83
C ALA A 115 12.03 -3.78 -10.81
N SER A 116 12.28 -3.48 -9.54
CA SER A 116 12.22 -4.46 -8.45
C SER A 116 10.81 -5.04 -8.27
N PHE A 117 9.76 -4.22 -8.37
CA PHE A 117 8.38 -4.71 -8.35
C PHE A 117 8.05 -5.61 -9.54
N PHE A 118 8.53 -5.30 -10.74
CA PHE A 118 8.38 -6.19 -11.90
C PHE A 118 9.10 -7.52 -11.69
N PHE A 119 10.34 -7.49 -11.18
CA PHE A 119 11.10 -8.69 -10.84
C PHE A 119 10.38 -9.53 -9.79
N SER A 120 9.92 -8.91 -8.69
CA SER A 120 9.15 -9.57 -7.64
C SER A 120 7.87 -10.23 -8.19
N ARG A 121 7.11 -9.52 -9.04
CA ARG A 121 5.92 -10.08 -9.70
C ARG A 121 6.26 -11.23 -10.64
N GLY A 122 7.37 -11.15 -11.37
CA GLY A 122 7.88 -12.24 -12.20
C GLY A 122 8.24 -13.47 -11.37
N PHE A 123 8.94 -13.27 -10.26
CA PHE A 123 9.35 -14.31 -9.30
C PHE A 123 8.16 -15.03 -8.64
N VAL A 124 7.10 -14.29 -8.32
CA VAL A 124 5.83 -14.86 -7.82
C VAL A 124 5.09 -15.61 -8.94
N LYS A 125 4.99 -15.03 -10.14
CA LYS A 125 4.26 -15.65 -11.26
C LYS A 125 4.91 -16.95 -11.74
N THR A 126 6.23 -17.08 -11.65
CA THR A 126 6.95 -18.32 -12.00
C THR A 126 6.89 -19.39 -10.90
N GLY A 127 6.36 -19.07 -9.71
CA GLY A 127 6.32 -19.97 -8.57
C GLY A 127 7.70 -20.28 -7.97
N LEU A 128 8.76 -19.59 -8.41
CA LEU A 128 10.10 -19.76 -7.87
C LEU A 128 10.16 -19.36 -6.39
N GLY A 129 9.42 -18.31 -6.02
CA GLY A 129 9.26 -17.91 -4.62
C GLY A 129 8.60 -18.96 -3.74
N ASP A 130 7.57 -19.63 -4.24
CA ASP A 130 6.89 -20.69 -3.48
C ASP A 130 7.79 -21.91 -3.28
N ARG A 131 8.60 -22.26 -4.30
CA ARG A 131 9.61 -23.32 -4.18
C ARG A 131 10.66 -22.98 -3.13
N ILE A 132 11.23 -21.79 -3.18
CA ILE A 132 12.23 -21.31 -2.20
C ILE A 132 11.61 -21.22 -0.80
N ALA A 133 10.37 -20.75 -0.68
CA ALA A 133 9.65 -20.72 0.60
C ALA A 133 9.46 -22.12 1.18
N MET A 134 9.09 -23.12 0.35
CA MET A 134 8.99 -24.50 0.81
C MET A 134 10.33 -25.08 1.27
N TYR A 135 11.44 -24.78 0.56
CA TYR A 135 12.78 -25.17 1.02
C TYR A 135 13.13 -24.51 2.35
N PHE A 136 12.80 -23.22 2.51
CA PHE A 136 13.04 -22.47 3.74
C PHE A 136 12.23 -23.01 4.91
N VAL A 137 10.93 -23.28 4.73
CA VAL A 137 10.07 -23.88 5.76
C VAL A 137 10.55 -25.28 6.14
N ARG A 138 11.01 -26.07 5.17
CA ARG A 138 11.56 -27.41 5.45
C ARG A 138 12.84 -27.36 6.31
N TRP A 139 13.62 -26.27 6.22
CA TRP A 139 14.87 -26.12 6.95
C TRP A 139 14.71 -25.37 8.28
N LEU A 140 13.98 -24.25 8.28
CA LEU A 140 13.81 -23.33 9.41
C LEU A 140 12.43 -23.40 10.10
N GLY A 141 11.41 -23.99 9.45
CA GLY A 141 10.02 -24.04 9.95
C GLY A 141 9.79 -25.01 11.10
N LYS A 142 10.85 -25.66 11.61
CA LYS A 142 10.78 -26.56 12.77
C LYS A 142 10.50 -25.80 14.07
N SER A 143 10.78 -24.50 14.14
CA SER A 143 10.39 -23.64 15.27
C SER A 143 10.13 -22.19 14.83
N THR A 144 9.32 -21.48 15.61
CA THR A 144 9.02 -20.05 15.40
C THR A 144 10.25 -19.15 15.57
N LEU A 145 11.21 -19.55 16.42
CA LEU A 145 12.50 -18.87 16.54
C LEU A 145 13.37 -19.04 15.28
N GLY A 146 13.36 -20.22 14.65
CA GLY A 146 14.13 -20.44 13.42
C GLY A 146 13.69 -19.49 12.30
N LEU A 147 12.38 -19.30 12.14
CA LEU A 147 11.81 -18.36 11.18
C LEU A 147 12.17 -16.90 11.49
N SER A 148 12.13 -16.47 12.76
CA SER A 148 12.51 -15.10 13.13
C SER A 148 14.00 -14.83 12.91
N TYR A 149 14.89 -15.75 13.30
CA TYR A 149 16.33 -15.62 13.02
C TYR A 149 16.64 -15.55 11.52
N GLY A 150 15.95 -16.33 10.70
CA GLY A 150 16.11 -16.27 9.25
C GLY A 150 15.69 -14.92 8.65
N LEU A 151 14.62 -14.31 9.18
CA LEU A 151 14.19 -12.96 8.80
C LEU A 151 15.19 -11.88 9.26
N VAL A 152 15.79 -12.04 10.45
CA VAL A 152 16.83 -11.12 10.96
C VAL A 152 18.08 -11.16 10.08
N LEU A 153 18.55 -12.36 9.74
CA LEU A 153 19.71 -12.53 8.85
C LEU A 153 19.43 -12.00 7.44
N GLY A 154 18.21 -12.22 6.93
CA GLY A 154 17.78 -11.63 5.67
C GLY A 154 17.79 -10.11 5.70
N GLU A 155 17.37 -9.49 6.80
CA GLU A 155 17.48 -8.03 6.97
C GLU A 155 18.93 -7.57 7.07
N ALA A 156 19.78 -8.29 7.80
CA ALA A 156 21.20 -7.97 7.92
C ALA A 156 21.91 -7.94 6.56
N VAL A 157 21.60 -8.87 5.65
CA VAL A 157 22.19 -8.94 4.30
C VAL A 157 21.65 -7.83 3.39
N ILE A 158 20.38 -7.45 3.53
CA ILE A 158 19.73 -6.44 2.68
C ILE A 158 20.06 -5.01 3.15
N CYS A 159 20.32 -4.81 4.45
CA CYS A 159 20.54 -3.49 5.05
C CYS A 159 21.63 -2.64 4.37
N PRO A 160 22.79 -3.18 3.94
CA PRO A 160 23.83 -2.39 3.25
C PRO A 160 23.38 -1.86 1.88
N ALA A 161 22.50 -2.59 1.19
CA ALA A 161 22.07 -2.26 -0.16
C ALA A 161 20.86 -1.30 -0.20
N MET A 162 20.05 -1.26 0.87
CA MET A 162 18.85 -0.45 0.92
C MET A 162 18.76 0.32 2.25
N PRO A 163 19.05 1.63 2.28
CA PRO A 163 19.13 2.40 3.52
C PRO A 163 17.77 2.70 4.18
N SER A 164 16.67 2.64 3.42
CA SER A 164 15.33 2.95 3.93
C SER A 164 14.70 1.77 4.67
N SER A 165 14.57 1.89 5.99
CA SER A 165 13.91 0.91 6.86
C SER A 165 12.43 0.71 6.49
N THR A 166 11.72 1.77 6.10
CA THR A 166 10.31 1.69 5.69
C THR A 166 10.15 0.93 4.37
N ALA A 167 11.07 1.14 3.42
CA ALA A 167 11.05 0.41 2.14
C ALA A 167 11.34 -1.09 2.36
N ARG A 168 12.27 -1.45 3.26
CA ARG A 168 12.55 -2.84 3.61
C ARG A 168 11.37 -3.49 4.32
N ALA A 169 10.88 -2.89 5.42
CA ALA A 169 9.79 -3.44 6.22
C ALA A 169 8.52 -3.60 5.37
N GLY A 170 8.11 -2.54 4.67
CA GLY A 170 6.87 -2.51 3.89
C GLY A 170 6.94 -3.26 2.55
N GLY A 171 8.05 -3.11 1.83
CA GLY A 171 8.20 -3.62 0.47
C GLY A 171 8.68 -5.07 0.39
N ILE A 172 9.56 -5.50 1.31
CA ILE A 172 10.18 -6.83 1.27
C ILE A 172 9.60 -7.74 2.35
N PHE A 173 9.62 -7.31 3.61
CA PHE A 173 9.32 -8.21 4.72
C PHE A 173 7.83 -8.46 4.95
N LEU A 174 6.97 -7.44 4.82
CA LEU A 174 5.52 -7.62 4.96
C LEU A 174 4.92 -8.71 4.05
N PRO A 175 5.19 -8.78 2.73
CA PRO A 175 4.64 -9.85 1.90
C PRO A 175 5.21 -11.23 2.27
N ILE A 176 6.49 -11.32 2.66
CA ILE A 176 7.11 -12.59 3.11
C ILE A 176 6.45 -13.07 4.41
N ILE A 177 6.31 -12.20 5.41
CA ILE A 177 5.66 -12.51 6.68
C ILE A 177 4.19 -12.89 6.46
N LYS A 178 3.51 -12.22 5.52
CA LYS A 178 2.13 -12.58 5.14
C LYS A 178 2.05 -13.98 4.52
N SER A 179 2.97 -14.36 3.63
CA SER A 179 3.01 -15.70 3.05
C SER A 179 3.33 -16.78 4.11
N LEU A 180 4.31 -16.52 5.00
CA LEU A 180 4.67 -17.43 6.09
C LEU A 180 3.53 -17.62 7.10
N SER A 181 2.88 -16.51 7.51
CA SER A 181 1.73 -16.56 8.41
C SER A 181 0.56 -17.30 7.78
N SER A 182 0.23 -17.03 6.51
CA SER A 182 -0.82 -17.75 5.78
C SER A 182 -0.52 -19.25 5.65
N SER A 183 0.73 -19.62 5.36
CA SER A 183 1.12 -21.03 5.25
C SER A 183 1.12 -21.76 6.59
N ALA A 184 1.32 -21.05 7.70
CA ALA A 184 1.21 -21.58 9.06
C ALA A 184 -0.22 -21.50 9.64
N GLY A 185 -1.23 -21.11 8.83
CA GLY A 185 -2.63 -20.99 9.27
C GLY A 185 -2.91 -19.79 10.17
N SER A 186 -2.04 -18.77 10.19
CA SER A 186 -2.18 -17.53 10.94
C SER A 186 -2.70 -16.43 10.00
N GLN A 187 -3.98 -16.06 10.12
CA GLN A 187 -4.61 -15.09 9.23
C GLN A 187 -4.78 -13.72 9.89
N PRO A 188 -4.63 -12.61 9.15
CA PRO A 188 -4.85 -11.27 9.69
C PRO A 188 -6.34 -11.04 9.99
N LYS A 189 -6.65 -10.49 11.17
CA LYS A 189 -8.01 -10.21 11.72
C LYS A 189 -8.78 -11.41 12.30
N ASP A 190 -8.11 -12.54 12.50
CA ASP A 190 -8.62 -13.68 13.26
C ASP A 190 -7.80 -13.87 14.54
N ASP A 191 -8.31 -14.61 15.54
CA ASP A 191 -7.58 -14.90 16.78
C ASP A 191 -6.26 -15.68 16.51
N SER A 192 -6.20 -16.38 15.37
CA SER A 192 -5.00 -17.03 14.85
C SER A 192 -3.86 -16.07 14.47
N ALA A 193 -4.12 -14.76 14.33
CA ALA A 193 -3.11 -13.76 13.98
C ALA A 193 -1.95 -13.68 15.00
N ARG A 194 -2.23 -13.96 16.27
CA ARG A 194 -1.24 -13.93 17.35
C ARG A 194 -0.33 -15.14 17.41
N LYS A 195 -0.66 -16.23 16.70
CA LYS A 195 0.10 -17.49 16.74
C LYS A 195 1.49 -17.36 16.11
N LEU A 196 1.58 -16.69 14.95
CA LEU A 196 2.85 -16.52 14.24
C LEU A 196 2.97 -15.13 13.59
N GLY A 197 1.91 -14.67 12.91
CA GLY A 197 1.95 -13.41 12.17
C GLY A 197 2.35 -12.21 13.04
N ALA A 198 1.70 -12.03 14.19
CA ALA A 198 2.00 -10.92 15.09
C ALA A 198 3.43 -10.98 15.65
N TYR A 199 3.94 -12.18 15.97
CA TYR A 199 5.31 -12.35 16.47
C TYR A 199 6.35 -12.00 15.41
N LEU A 200 6.17 -12.45 14.17
CA LEU A 200 7.11 -12.16 13.09
C LEU A 200 7.11 -10.67 12.70
N VAL A 201 5.93 -10.03 12.65
CA VAL A 201 5.86 -8.58 12.42
C VAL A 201 6.53 -7.80 13.55
N GLN A 202 6.27 -8.16 14.80
CA GLN A 202 6.85 -7.48 15.96
C GLN A 202 8.37 -7.66 16.03
N SER A 203 8.84 -8.90 15.85
CA SER A 203 10.27 -9.21 15.79
C SER A 203 10.93 -8.40 14.68
N GLN A 204 10.30 -8.28 13.51
CA GLN A 204 10.93 -7.57 12.41
C GLN A 204 10.95 -6.06 12.58
N LEU A 205 9.91 -5.47 13.18
CA LEU A 205 9.95 -4.06 13.55
C LEU A 205 11.08 -3.74 14.53
N GLN A 206 11.29 -4.59 15.54
CA GLN A 206 12.39 -4.44 16.50
C GLN A 206 13.75 -4.53 15.83
N VAL A 207 13.92 -5.49 14.92
CA VAL A 207 15.17 -5.72 14.19
C VAL A 207 15.49 -4.57 13.24
N SER A 208 14.49 -4.08 12.50
CA SER A 208 14.65 -2.93 11.61
C SER A 208 15.11 -1.67 12.36
N ILE A 209 14.67 -1.48 13.61
CA ILE A 209 15.12 -0.38 14.47
C ILE A 209 16.57 -0.55 14.89
N ILE A 210 16.97 -1.76 15.30
CA ILE A 210 18.35 -2.06 15.74
C ILE A 210 19.34 -1.78 14.60
N TYR A 211 19.09 -2.32 13.40
CA TYR A 211 19.98 -2.13 12.26
C TYR A 211 20.01 -0.68 11.76
N TYR A 212 18.90 0.04 11.87
CA TYR A 212 18.89 1.46 11.57
C TYR A 212 19.80 2.26 12.51
N LEU A 213 19.81 1.92 13.80
CA LEU A 213 20.69 2.57 14.77
C LEU A 213 22.17 2.23 14.54
N SER A 214 22.49 0.99 14.18
CA SER A 214 23.88 0.54 13.95
C SER A 214 24.51 1.05 12.65
N VAL A 215 23.72 1.43 11.65
CA VAL A 215 24.24 1.95 10.36
C VAL A 215 24.50 3.46 10.41
N GLN A 216 23.98 4.16 11.44
CA GLN A 216 24.07 5.62 11.54
C GLN A 216 25.08 6.12 12.60
N ILE A 217 25.79 5.19 13.26
CA ILE A 217 26.92 5.41 14.18
C ILE A 217 28.19 4.98 13.46
#